data_AF-A0A1Y3BS80-F1
#
_entry.id   AF-A0A1Y3BS80-F1
#
_cell.length_a   1.000
_cell.length_b   1.000
_cell.length_c   1.000
_cell.angle_alpha   90.00
_cell.angle_beta   90.00
_cell.angle_gamma   90.00
#
_symmetry.space_group_name_H-M   'P 1'
#
loop_
_entity.id
_entity.type
_entity.pdbx_description
1 polymer ?
#
loop_
_entity_poly.entity_id
_entity_poly.type
_entity_poly.pdbx_seq_one_letter_code
_entity_poly.pdbx_strand_id
1 'polypeptide(L)'
;MIQKVFQLQEEREHSLKIFEEGYKIYMTNQSNCNLTKFRQLVTDVTKDFKRISTGMIDVAKYFRHNERDDLAKLIMSLQEEEENRLQLSAKLQMAKKEATDNRDAVPNLWNKVAHLKELYNNSIQMVNECVENLRTETDKISY
;
A
#
# COMPACT_ATOMS: atom_id res chain seq x y z
N MET A 1 13.05 7.61 -16.95
CA MET A 1 12.12 6.51 -16.61
C MET A 1 12.18 6.12 -15.14
N ILE A 2 13.37 5.93 -14.55
CA ILE A 2 13.47 5.55 -13.13
C ILE A 2 12.84 6.58 -12.17
N GLN A 3 12.98 7.87 -12.45
CA GLN A 3 12.32 8.94 -11.68
C GLN A 3 10.79 8.79 -11.62
N LYS A 4 10.19 8.18 -12.65
CA LYS A 4 8.75 7.90 -12.66
C LYS A 4 8.38 6.81 -11.65
N VAL A 5 9.26 5.87 -11.35
CA VAL A 5 9.06 4.88 -10.27
C VAL A 5 8.93 5.60 -8.94
N PHE A 6 9.87 6.50 -8.62
CA PHE A 6 9.85 7.24 -7.35
C PHE A 6 8.65 8.17 -7.24
N GLN A 7 8.26 8.84 -8.32
CA GLN A 7 7.03 9.64 -8.35
C GLN A 7 5.78 8.78 -8.10
N LEU A 8 5.65 7.66 -8.80
CA LEU A 8 4.52 6.73 -8.63
C LEU A 8 4.48 6.13 -7.21
N GLN A 9 5.64 5.93 -6.60
CA GLN A 9 5.78 5.48 -5.23
C GLN A 9 5.31 6.54 -4.22
N GLU A 10 5.69 7.81 -4.41
CA GLU A 10 5.21 8.92 -3.58
C GLU A 10 3.69 9.09 -3.69
N GLU A 11 3.14 9.03 -4.90
CA GLU A 11 1.70 9.06 -5.15
C GLU A 11 0.97 7.91 -4.42
N ARG A 12 1.61 6.73 -4.33
CA ARG A 12 1.06 5.57 -3.63
C ARG A 12 1.02 5.78 -2.12
N GLU A 13 2.11 6.25 -1.52
CA GLU A 13 2.18 6.58 -0.09
C GLU A 13 1.10 7.59 0.29
N HIS A 14 0.93 8.63 -0.53
CA HIS A 14 -0.12 9.62 -0.34
C HIS A 14 -1.53 9.00 -0.39
N SER A 15 -1.77 8.11 -1.37
CA SER A 15 -3.06 7.43 -1.52
C SER A 15 -3.38 6.49 -0.33
N LEU A 16 -2.38 5.76 0.16
CA LEU A 16 -2.50 4.93 1.37
C LEU A 16 -2.80 5.79 2.60
N LYS A 17 -2.12 6.92 2.77
CA LYS A 17 -2.36 7.83 3.88
C LYS A 17 -3.79 8.37 3.87
N ILE A 18 -4.30 8.80 2.71
CA ILE A 18 -5.71 9.21 2.54
C ILE A 18 -6.64 8.07 2.95
N PHE A 19 -6.36 6.85 2.51
CA PHE A 19 -7.19 5.69 2.85
C PHE A 19 -7.23 5.42 4.35
N GLU A 20 -6.08 5.44 5.02
CA GLU A 20 -5.98 5.23 6.46
C GLU A 20 -6.66 6.36 7.26
N GLU A 21 -6.49 7.62 6.85
CA GLU A 21 -7.14 8.77 7.48
C GLU A 21 -8.67 8.74 7.29
N GLY A 22 -9.12 8.42 6.08
CA GLY A 22 -10.53 8.21 5.78
C GLY A 22 -11.15 7.13 6.66
N TYR A 23 -10.44 6.02 6.87
CA TYR A 23 -10.86 4.95 7.77
C TYR A 23 -10.92 5.41 9.24
N LYS A 24 -9.94 6.18 9.72
CA LYS A 24 -9.95 6.74 11.09
C LYS A 24 -11.19 7.63 11.30
N ILE A 25 -11.48 8.52 10.36
CA ILE A 25 -12.67 9.38 10.40
C ILE A 25 -13.95 8.54 10.41
N TYR A 26 -13.99 7.49 9.59
CA TYR A 26 -15.10 6.54 9.53
C TYR A 26 -15.35 5.85 10.88
N MET A 27 -14.28 5.41 11.55
CA MET A 27 -14.38 4.72 12.83
C MET A 27 -14.72 5.62 14.02
N THR A 28 -14.28 6.89 14.02
CA THR A 28 -14.50 7.82 15.15
C THR A 28 -15.92 8.37 15.20
N ASN A 29 -16.58 8.56 14.04
CA ASN A 29 -17.87 9.23 13.94
C ASN A 29 -19.05 8.27 13.65
N GLN A 30 -19.15 7.12 14.32
CA GLN A 30 -20.11 6.06 13.92
C GLN A 30 -21.58 6.53 13.79
N SER A 31 -22.02 7.54 14.55
CA SER A 31 -23.40 8.09 14.49
C SER A 31 -23.64 9.14 13.39
N ASN A 32 -22.59 9.81 12.91
CA ASN A 32 -22.67 10.91 11.92
C ASN A 32 -21.82 10.65 10.67
N CYS A 33 -21.08 9.54 10.61
CA CYS A 33 -20.20 9.27 9.50
C CYS A 33 -21.01 8.80 8.30
N ASN A 34 -20.85 9.52 7.20
CA ASN A 34 -21.53 9.21 5.97
C ASN A 34 -20.82 8.04 5.28
N LEU A 35 -21.38 6.84 5.42
CA LEU A 35 -20.91 5.62 4.76
C LEU A 35 -20.73 5.81 3.24
N THR A 36 -21.58 6.63 2.61
CA THR A 36 -21.46 6.97 1.18
C THR A 36 -20.17 7.73 0.90
N LYS A 37 -19.76 8.68 1.76
CA LYS A 37 -18.48 9.38 1.62
C LYS A 37 -17.29 8.43 1.76
N PHE A 38 -17.33 7.50 2.72
CA PHE A 38 -16.25 6.53 2.88
C PHE A 38 -16.17 5.56 1.69
N ARG A 39 -17.30 5.08 1.16
CA ARG A 39 -17.33 4.25 -0.06
C ARG A 39 -16.80 4.99 -1.28
N GLN A 40 -17.11 6.27 -1.42
CA GLN A 40 -16.57 7.11 -2.48
C GLN A 40 -15.05 7.22 -2.36
N LEU A 41 -14.53 7.51 -1.16
CA LEU A 41 -13.10 7.55 -0.88
C LEU A 41 -12.39 6.23 -1.22
N VAL A 42 -12.96 5.09 -0.82
CA VAL A 42 -12.44 3.75 -1.19
C VAL A 42 -12.38 3.59 -2.70
N THR A 43 -13.44 4.01 -3.41
CA THR A 43 -13.50 3.94 -4.88
C THR A 43 -12.41 4.79 -5.53
N ASP A 44 -12.21 6.02 -5.06
CA ASP A 44 -11.25 6.94 -5.63
C ASP A 44 -9.82 6.46 -5.39
N VAL A 45 -9.49 6.07 -4.16
CA VAL A 45 -8.19 5.50 -3.83
C VAL A 45 -7.93 4.19 -4.60
N THR A 46 -8.94 3.36 -4.82
CA THR A 46 -8.80 2.13 -5.64
C THR A 46 -8.42 2.46 -7.08
N LYS A 47 -8.99 3.52 -7.66
CA LYS A 47 -8.61 3.99 -9.00
C LYS A 47 -7.16 4.46 -9.03
N ASP A 48 -6.72 5.18 -8.00
CA ASP A 48 -5.34 5.63 -7.90
C ASP A 48 -4.37 4.47 -7.79
N PHE A 49 -4.62 3.49 -6.93
CA PHE A 49 -3.78 2.29 -6.86
C PHE A 49 -3.71 1.53 -8.18
N LYS A 50 -4.84 1.42 -8.89
CA LYS A 50 -4.88 0.77 -10.21
C LYS A 50 -4.04 1.54 -11.24
N ARG A 51 -4.20 2.86 -11.30
CA ARG A 51 -3.42 3.74 -12.20
C ARG A 51 -1.93 3.63 -11.90
N ILE A 52 -1.54 3.70 -10.62
CA ILE A 52 -0.15 3.62 -10.18
C ILE A 52 0.45 2.25 -10.52
N SER A 53 -0.25 1.16 -10.22
CA SER A 53 0.24 -0.20 -10.48
C SER A 53 0.41 -0.45 -11.99
N THR A 54 -0.52 0.05 -12.80
CA THR A 54 -0.39 0.01 -14.27
C THR A 54 0.85 0.78 -14.73
N GLY A 55 1.06 2.00 -14.21
CA GLY A 55 2.25 2.79 -14.52
C GLY A 55 3.56 2.12 -14.11
N MET A 56 3.60 1.44 -12.97
CA MET A 56 4.77 0.69 -12.50
C MET A 56 5.08 -0.50 -13.43
N ILE A 57 4.05 -1.24 -13.84
CA ILE A 57 4.19 -2.35 -14.80
C ILE A 57 4.73 -1.84 -16.14
N ASP A 58 4.24 -0.69 -16.62
CA ASP A 58 4.71 -0.12 -17.89
C ASP A 58 6.17 0.34 -17.81
N VAL A 59 6.59 0.91 -16.67
CA VAL A 59 8.01 1.25 -16.45
C VAL A 59 8.88 0.00 -16.35
N ALA A 60 8.43 -1.07 -15.68
CA ALA A 60 9.15 -2.34 -15.63
C ALA A 60 9.31 -2.96 -17.03
N LYS A 61 8.25 -2.93 -17.85
CA LYS A 61 8.30 -3.36 -19.25
C LYS A 61 9.30 -2.53 -20.07
N TYR A 62 9.34 -1.22 -19.87
CA TYR A 62 10.31 -0.35 -20.52
C TYR A 62 11.74 -0.80 -20.21
N PHE A 63 12.08 -1.03 -18.93
CA PHE A 63 13.42 -1.45 -18.55
C PHE A 63 13.78 -2.82 -19.12
N ARG A 64 12.85 -3.78 -19.09
CA ARG A 64 13.04 -5.09 -19.74
C ARG A 64 13.34 -4.96 -21.24
N HIS A 65 12.65 -4.09 -21.96
CA HIS A 65 12.91 -3.85 -23.39
C HIS A 65 14.26 -3.18 -23.67
N ASN A 66 14.84 -2.49 -22.68
CA ASN A 66 16.14 -1.84 -22.79
C ASN A 66 17.25 -2.65 -22.11
N GLU A 67 17.09 -3.98 -22.01
CA GLU A 67 18.08 -4.92 -21.46
C GLU A 67 18.46 -4.64 -19.98
N ARG A 68 17.55 -3.98 -19.25
CA ARG A 68 17.68 -3.69 -17.80
C ARG A 68 16.75 -4.57 -16.97
N ASP A 69 16.96 -5.88 -17.09
CA ASP A 69 16.20 -6.90 -16.36
C ASP A 69 16.38 -6.81 -14.85
N ASP A 70 17.53 -6.35 -14.40
CA ASP A 70 17.85 -6.03 -13.01
C ASP A 70 16.84 -5.01 -12.44
N LEU A 71 16.69 -3.86 -13.09
CA LEU A 71 15.76 -2.82 -12.67
C LEU A 71 14.30 -3.26 -12.83
N ALA A 72 13.98 -3.96 -13.92
CA ALA A 72 12.63 -4.48 -14.13
C ALA A 72 12.21 -5.45 -13.01
N LYS A 73 13.11 -6.33 -12.55
CA LYS A 73 12.85 -7.25 -11.43
C LYS A 73 12.65 -6.49 -10.13
N LEU A 74 13.51 -5.52 -9.81
CA LEU A 74 13.38 -4.70 -8.60
C LEU A 74 12.05 -3.93 -8.56
N ILE A 75 11.61 -3.36 -9.68
CA ILE A 75 10.31 -2.67 -9.78
C ILE A 75 9.14 -3.64 -9.56
N MET A 76 9.23 -4.86 -10.10
CA MET A 76 8.19 -5.87 -9.91
C MET A 76 8.13 -6.37 -8.47
N SER A 77 9.29 -6.60 -7.82
CA SER A 77 9.34 -6.95 -6.40
C SER A 77 8.75 -5.84 -5.52
N LEU A 78 9.06 -4.57 -5.82
CA LEU A 78 8.40 -3.44 -5.15
C LEU A 78 6.88 -3.49 -5.34
N GLN A 79 6.38 -3.82 -6.55
CA GLN A 79 4.94 -3.96 -6.77
C GLN A 79 4.28 -5.10 -5.99
N GLU A 80 4.95 -6.24 -5.86
CA GLU A 80 4.45 -7.38 -5.09
C GLU A 80 4.34 -7.02 -3.60
N GLU A 81 5.38 -6.38 -3.04
CA GLU A 81 5.34 -5.93 -1.64
C GLU A 81 4.29 -4.85 -1.40
N GLU A 82 4.08 -3.97 -2.38
CA GLU A 82 3.04 -2.95 -2.30
C GLU A 82 1.61 -3.52 -2.38
N GLU A 83 1.41 -4.56 -3.19
CA GLU A 83 0.16 -5.29 -3.21
C GLU A 83 -0.10 -5.96 -1.86
N ASN A 84 0.91 -6.64 -1.31
CA ASN A 84 0.84 -7.26 0.01
C ASN A 84 0.50 -6.22 1.10
N ARG A 85 1.18 -5.07 1.11
CA ARG A 85 0.93 -3.97 2.04
C ARG A 85 -0.50 -3.45 1.95
N LEU A 86 -1.03 -3.24 0.74
CA LEU A 86 -2.41 -2.80 0.54
C LEU A 86 -3.43 -3.84 1.06
N GLN A 87 -3.21 -5.12 0.76
CA GLN A 87 -4.07 -6.21 1.24
C GLN A 87 -4.06 -6.29 2.78
N LEU A 88 -2.89 -6.16 3.41
CA LEU A 88 -2.73 -6.15 4.86
C LEU A 88 -3.43 -4.93 5.49
N SER A 89 -3.31 -3.74 4.88
CA SER A 89 -4.02 -2.54 5.32
C SER A 89 -5.54 -2.76 5.33
N ALA A 90 -6.10 -3.30 4.25
CA ALA A 90 -7.53 -3.60 4.15
C ALA A 90 -7.97 -4.64 5.20
N LYS A 91 -7.22 -5.75 5.34
CA LYS A 91 -7.49 -6.80 6.35
C LYS A 91 -7.44 -6.23 7.77
N LEU A 92 -6.47 -5.36 8.07
CA LEU A 92 -6.32 -4.72 9.36
C LEU A 92 -7.49 -3.78 9.66
N GLN A 93 -7.97 -3.01 8.68
CA GLN A 93 -9.17 -2.18 8.83
C GLN A 93 -10.40 -3.05 9.12
N MET A 94 -10.63 -4.12 8.36
CA MET A 94 -11.76 -5.03 8.58
C MET A 94 -11.70 -5.66 9.98
N ALA A 95 -10.54 -6.16 10.41
CA ALA A 95 -10.35 -6.76 11.72
C ALA A 95 -10.57 -5.75 12.87
N LYS A 96 -10.11 -4.50 12.71
CA LYS A 96 -10.36 -3.43 13.69
C LYS A 96 -11.84 -3.12 13.81
N LYS A 97 -12.56 -3.08 12.69
CA LYS A 97 -14.01 -2.89 12.69
C LYS A 97 -14.71 -4.04 13.39
N GLU A 98 -14.38 -5.28 13.02
CA GLU A 98 -14.92 -6.50 13.64
C GLU A 98 -14.72 -6.51 15.17
N ALA A 99 -13.50 -6.21 15.64
CA ALA A 99 -13.20 -6.13 17.08
C ALA A 99 -13.94 -4.98 17.79
N THR A 100 -14.19 -3.87 17.09
CA THR A 100 -14.90 -2.71 17.64
C THR A 100 -16.41 -2.95 17.73
N ASP A 101 -16.97 -3.63 16.74
CA ASP A 101 -18.41 -3.94 16.67
C ASP A 101 -18.78 -5.10 17.63
N ASN A 102 -17.81 -5.95 18.02
CA ASN A 102 -18.00 -7.13 18.88
C ASN A 102 -17.20 -7.04 20.21
N ARG A 103 -17.19 -5.87 20.86
CA ARG A 103 -16.36 -5.61 22.07
C ARG A 103 -16.57 -6.61 23.22
N ASP A 104 -17.77 -7.17 23.34
CA ASP A 104 -18.14 -8.07 24.44
C ASP A 104 -17.94 -9.56 24.11
N ALA A 105 -17.56 -9.91 22.87
CA ALA A 105 -17.67 -11.29 22.39
C ALA A 105 -16.39 -12.13 22.51
N VAL A 106 -15.17 -11.62 22.22
CA VAL A 106 -13.97 -12.49 22.21
C VAL A 106 -12.63 -11.73 22.34
N PRO A 107 -11.74 -12.09 23.30
CA PRO A 107 -10.34 -11.64 23.34
C PRO A 107 -9.53 -11.95 22.07
N ASN A 108 -9.93 -12.98 21.31
CA ASN A 108 -9.25 -13.45 20.11
C ASN A 108 -9.25 -12.42 18.95
N LEU A 109 -10.23 -11.52 18.89
CA LEU A 109 -10.32 -10.53 17.82
C LEU A 109 -9.21 -9.47 17.91
N TRP A 110 -8.84 -9.06 19.12
CA TRP A 110 -7.74 -8.12 19.32
C TRP A 110 -6.36 -8.75 19.07
N ASN A 111 -6.22 -10.06 19.31
CA ASN A 111 -5.02 -10.80 18.92
C ASN A 111 -4.84 -10.82 17.40
N LYS A 112 -5.92 -11.06 16.65
CA LYS A 112 -5.92 -10.97 15.17
C LYS A 112 -5.54 -9.56 14.68
N VAL A 113 -6.06 -8.52 15.32
CA VAL A 113 -5.67 -7.12 15.01
C VAL A 113 -4.19 -6.87 15.27
N ALA A 114 -3.67 -7.34 16.41
CA ALA A 114 -2.26 -7.20 16.76
C ALA A 114 -1.34 -7.90 15.74
N HIS A 115 -1.66 -9.15 15.39
CA HIS A 115 -0.92 -9.92 14.40
C HIS A 115 -0.93 -9.26 13.01
N LEU A 116 -2.10 -8.83 12.53
CA LEU A 116 -2.20 -8.12 11.24
C LEU A 116 -1.43 -6.80 11.24
N LYS A 117 -1.36 -6.10 12.38
CA LYS A 117 -0.57 -4.88 12.52
C LYS A 117 0.93 -5.16 12.43
N GLU A 118 1.39 -6.25 13.04
CA GLU A 118 2.78 -6.70 12.92
C GLU A 118 3.13 -7.02 11.47
N LEU A 119 2.31 -7.82 10.79
CA LEU A 119 2.50 -8.14 9.36
C LEU A 119 2.51 -6.88 8.49
N TYR A 120 1.59 -5.94 8.75
CA TYR A 120 1.55 -4.66 8.04
C TYR A 120 2.84 -3.85 8.23
N ASN A 121 3.34 -3.75 9.46
CA ASN A 121 4.60 -3.06 9.75
C ASN A 121 5.79 -3.73 9.06
N ASN A 122 5.83 -5.07 9.02
CA ASN A 122 6.87 -5.80 8.31
C ASN A 122 6.79 -5.52 6.80
N SER A 123 5.59 -5.45 6.20
CA SER A 123 5.45 -5.09 4.78
C SER A 123 5.95 -3.67 4.48
N ILE A 124 5.80 -2.71 5.40
CA ILE A 124 6.38 -1.36 5.24
C ILE A 124 7.91 -1.45 5.20
N GLN A 125 8.52 -2.28 6.03
CA GLN A 125 9.97 -2.48 6.02
C GLN A 125 10.44 -3.09 4.69
N MET A 126 9.75 -4.12 4.18
CA MET A 126 10.06 -4.74 2.90
C MET A 126 9.92 -3.77 1.72
N VAL A 127 8.88 -2.93 1.72
CA VAL A 127 8.73 -1.85 0.72
C VAL A 127 9.89 -0.87 0.79
N ASN A 128 10.30 -0.43 1.98
CA ASN A 128 11.42 0.50 2.14
C ASN A 128 12.74 -0.12 1.65
N GLU A 129 12.99 -1.38 1.97
CA GLU A 129 14.15 -2.12 1.45
C GLU A 129 14.14 -2.20 -0.08
N CYS A 130 12.99 -2.47 -0.69
CA CYS A 130 12.84 -2.47 -2.15
C CYS A 130 13.16 -1.09 -2.75
N VAL A 131 12.70 0.00 -2.13
CA VAL A 131 12.98 1.37 -2.58
C VAL A 131 14.47 1.71 -2.46
N GLU A 132 15.13 1.32 -1.36
CA GLU A 132 16.57 1.54 -1.19
C GLU A 132 17.42 0.70 -2.16
N ASN A 133 17.00 -0.53 -2.45
CA ASN A 133 17.63 -1.35 -3.48
C ASN A 133 17.53 -0.69 -4.86
N LEU A 134 16.37 -0.12 -5.20
CA LEU A 134 16.17 0.63 -6.44
C LEU A 134 17.05 1.88 -6.51
N ARG A 135 17.18 2.64 -5.42
CA ARG A 135 18.07 3.82 -5.34
C ARG A 135 19.53 3.42 -5.57
N THR A 136 20.00 2.42 -4.83
CA THR A 136 21.36 1.91 -4.94
C THR A 136 21.69 1.46 -6.35
N GLU A 137 20.77 0.73 -7.01
CA GLU A 137 21.00 0.28 -8.39
C GLU A 137 20.96 1.43 -9.39
N THR A 138 20.15 2.46 -9.12
CA THR A 138 20.10 3.67 -9.95
C THR A 138 21.40 4.46 -9.90
N ASP A 139 21.99 4.59 -8.71
CA ASP A 139 23.21 5.35 -8.48
C ASP A 139 24.41 4.72 -9.18
N LYS A 140 24.49 3.38 -9.25
CA LYS A 140 25.55 2.65 -9.98
C LYS A 140 25.58 2.94 -11.48
N ILE A 141 24.46 3.34 -12.07
CA ILE A 141 24.33 3.61 -13.52
C ILE A 141 24.65 5.09 -13.82
N SER A 142 24.65 5.94 -12.79
CA SER A 142 24.86 7.38 -12.94
C SER A 142 26.36 7.78 -12.92
N TYR A 143 27.25 6.79 -12.85
CA TYR A 143 28.72 6.90 -12.94
C TYR A 143 29.25 6.10 -14.13
#